data_AF-A0A813LA28-F1
#
_entry.id   AF-A0A813LA28-F1
#
_cell.length_a   1.000
_cell.length_b   1.000
_cell.length_c   1.000
_cell.angle_alpha   90.00
_cell.angle_beta   90.00
_cell.angle_gamma   90.00
#
_symmetry.space_group_name_H-M   'P 1'
#
loop_
_entity.id
_entity.type
_entity.pdbx_description
1 polymer ?
#
loop_
_entity_poly.entity_id
_entity_poly.type
_entity_poly.pdbx_seq_one_letter_code
_entity_poly.pdbx_strand_id
1 'polypeptide(L)'
;AATGKGSDAEAPLPGVILDSGLLEREELALPAILHCPRAGDDPPCDAAFCSETCRDAQLTAGHHRLLCVALDAEKRRAWQAFRRYSEARYDTLGLAGLVIAQAVSDVAFCGMDPQDAISRYSRFATMPWPELLAARAADRETWRQLRWVVVHSACKQLRGVFESLPPPLDDLLSEEGFAKLVGMLDLVTKDLERPNPQDHRLRSVLEEMKAPPPLHTELGRLTLAWMTAKRLASEAQEPNEPDSDDEEEPGETQPLGLAQLAQRAARLPLLPGFVGFGLYTTVALTNHSCSPNIEVVPAVYNSDVVGTAQRDIAAGEEITMSYINEDKPRHTRQRSLLKNYGFVCRCARCQAEEGSTTPRE
;
A
#
# COMPACT_ATOMS: atom_id res chain seq x y z
N ALA A 1 0.37 -15.70 7.82
CA ALA A 1 0.24 -17.13 8.16
C ALA A 1 0.21 -17.93 6.87
N ALA A 2 1.29 -18.63 6.54
CA ALA A 2 1.34 -19.65 5.50
C ALA A 2 2.16 -20.82 6.05
N THR A 3 1.47 -21.76 6.71
CA THR A 3 2.09 -23.02 7.13
C THR A 3 1.77 -24.06 6.07
N GLY A 4 2.68 -24.20 5.10
CA GLY A 4 2.77 -25.33 4.19
C GLY A 4 4.11 -26.03 4.43
N LYS A 5 4.08 -27.21 5.04
CA LYS A 5 5.24 -28.08 5.27
C LYS A 5 5.83 -28.53 3.93
N GLY A 6 7.13 -28.33 3.74
CA GLY A 6 7.91 -28.87 2.64
C GLY A 6 9.40 -28.57 2.81
N SER A 7 10.11 -29.51 3.45
CA SER A 7 11.58 -29.61 3.63
C SER A 7 12.32 -28.38 4.16
N ASP A 8 12.82 -28.51 5.40
CA ASP A 8 13.91 -27.73 5.96
C ASP A 8 15.14 -27.78 5.04
N ALA A 9 15.25 -26.83 4.14
CA ALA A 9 16.53 -26.26 3.78
C ALA A 9 16.57 -24.90 4.49
N GLU A 10 17.06 -24.89 5.73
CA GLU A 10 17.53 -23.64 6.34
C GLU A 10 18.46 -23.01 5.32
N ALA A 11 18.02 -21.92 4.68
CA ALA A 11 18.92 -21.10 3.88
C ALA A 11 20.07 -20.74 4.82
N PRO A 12 21.35 -20.98 4.43
CA PRO A 12 22.46 -20.71 5.31
C PRO A 12 22.33 -19.27 5.82
N LEU A 13 22.38 -19.11 7.15
CA LEU A 13 22.42 -17.79 7.80
C LEU A 13 23.49 -16.95 7.12
N PRO A 14 23.27 -15.63 6.95
CA PRO A 14 24.16 -14.75 6.17
C PRO A 14 25.50 -14.55 6.88
N GLY A 15 26.34 -15.58 6.89
CA GLY A 15 27.61 -15.61 7.62
C GLY A 15 28.60 -14.62 7.06
N VAL A 16 28.63 -14.43 5.73
CA VAL A 16 29.58 -13.51 5.11
C VAL A 16 29.25 -12.05 5.48
N ILE A 17 27.97 -11.66 5.48
CA ILE A 17 27.54 -10.32 5.89
C ILE A 17 27.84 -10.09 7.37
N LEU A 18 27.45 -11.02 8.25
CA LEU A 18 27.67 -10.90 9.69
C LEU A 18 29.16 -10.85 10.05
N ASP A 19 30.01 -11.61 9.34
CA ASP A 19 31.45 -11.66 9.60
C ASP A 19 32.24 -10.54 8.88
N SER A 20 31.60 -9.79 7.97
CA SER A 20 32.30 -8.81 7.12
C SER A 20 32.62 -7.47 7.79
N GLY A 21 32.09 -7.20 8.99
CA GLY A 21 32.19 -5.88 9.60
C GLY A 21 31.32 -4.82 8.92
N LEU A 22 30.44 -5.22 7.98
CA LEU A 22 29.61 -4.31 7.19
C LEU A 22 28.55 -3.62 8.05
N LEU A 23 27.91 -4.34 8.98
CA LEU A 23 26.81 -3.80 9.78
C LEU A 23 27.29 -2.86 10.90
N GLU A 24 28.58 -2.93 11.23
CA GLU A 24 29.27 -2.11 12.22
C GLU A 24 29.73 -0.76 11.66
N ARG A 25 29.57 -0.53 10.36
CA ARG A 25 29.95 0.72 9.68
C ARG A 25 29.03 1.86 10.12
N GLU A 26 29.63 2.91 10.67
CA GLU A 26 28.93 4.10 11.14
C GLU A 26 28.13 4.77 10.01
N GLU A 27 28.59 4.65 8.76
CA GLU A 27 27.92 5.18 7.57
C GLU A 27 26.57 4.49 7.29
N LEU A 28 26.39 3.26 7.80
CA LEU A 28 25.14 2.50 7.73
C LEU A 28 24.32 2.57 9.02
N ALA A 29 24.79 3.31 10.03
CA ALA A 29 24.06 3.47 11.28
C ALA A 29 22.71 4.16 11.02
N LEU A 30 21.65 3.51 11.51
CA LEU A 30 20.31 4.08 11.51
C LEU A 30 20.08 4.88 12.80
N PRO A 31 19.27 5.96 12.75
CA PRO A 31 18.81 6.62 13.95
C PRO A 31 18.16 5.62 14.90
N ALA A 32 18.31 5.82 16.20
CA ALA A 32 17.65 4.99 17.20
C ALA A 32 16.13 5.01 16.97
N ILE A 33 15.55 3.83 16.82
CA ILE A 33 14.10 3.66 16.75
C ILE A 33 13.52 3.97 18.11
N LEU A 34 12.55 4.88 18.17
CA LEU A 34 11.88 5.20 19.42
C LEU A 34 10.71 4.25 19.63
N HIS A 35 10.71 3.52 20.72
CA HIS A 35 9.61 2.64 21.10
C HIS A 35 8.56 3.38 21.91
N CYS A 36 7.33 2.86 21.89
CA CYS A 36 6.29 3.28 22.81
C CYS A 36 6.76 3.12 24.28
N PRO A 37 6.47 4.08 25.18
CA PRO A 37 6.78 3.94 26.61
C PRO A 37 6.22 2.67 27.27
N ARG A 38 5.21 2.05 26.63
CA ARG A 38 4.53 0.83 27.07
C ARG A 38 5.09 -0.45 26.42
N ALA A 39 6.25 -0.40 25.79
CA ALA A 39 6.88 -1.56 25.17
C ALA A 39 7.18 -2.70 26.18
N GLY A 40 7.33 -2.38 27.47
CA GLY A 40 7.55 -3.36 28.54
C GLY A 40 6.30 -3.84 29.27
N ASP A 41 5.10 -3.42 28.85
CA ASP A 41 3.84 -3.82 29.51
C ASP A 41 3.42 -5.26 29.14
N ASP A 42 2.39 -5.80 29.82
CA ASP A 42 1.72 -7.04 29.42
C ASP A 42 0.25 -6.77 28.98
N PRO A 43 -0.10 -6.95 27.69
CA PRO A 43 0.79 -7.31 26.58
C PRO A 43 1.67 -6.12 26.13
N PRO A 44 2.87 -6.38 25.57
CA PRO A 44 3.78 -5.32 25.16
C PRO A 44 3.22 -4.55 23.96
N CYS A 45 3.61 -3.28 23.87
CA CYS A 45 3.30 -2.45 22.72
C CYS A 45 4.46 -2.41 21.73
N ASP A 46 4.27 -2.99 20.55
CA ASP A 46 5.30 -3.07 19.50
C ASP A 46 5.40 -1.80 18.62
N ALA A 47 4.74 -0.70 19.02
CA ALA A 47 4.78 0.51 18.22
C ALA A 47 6.15 1.19 18.29
N ALA A 48 6.62 1.59 17.11
CA ALA A 48 7.88 2.27 16.89
C ALA A 48 7.64 3.58 16.13
N PHE A 49 8.49 4.58 16.39
CA PHE A 49 8.40 5.92 15.85
C PHE A 49 9.75 6.38 15.30
N CYS A 50 9.73 7.12 14.20
CA CYS A 50 10.95 7.60 13.53
C CYS A 50 11.58 8.84 14.19
N SER A 51 10.85 9.52 15.07
CA SER A 51 11.31 10.73 15.77
C SER A 51 10.48 11.00 17.02
N GLU A 52 11.02 11.80 17.95
CA GLU A 52 10.29 12.23 19.15
C GLU A 52 9.02 12.98 18.76
N THR A 53 9.11 13.86 17.75
CA THR A 53 7.96 14.58 17.19
C THR A 53 6.84 13.62 16.76
N CYS A 54 7.16 12.55 16.04
CA CYS A 54 6.17 11.57 15.61
C CYS A 54 5.58 10.76 16.78
N ARG A 55 6.42 10.35 17.74
CA ARG A 55 5.97 9.64 18.95
C ARG A 55 5.02 10.51 19.76
N ASP A 56 5.41 11.75 20.02
CA ASP A 56 4.68 12.66 20.89
C ASP A 56 3.36 13.09 20.22
N ALA A 57 3.36 13.31 18.90
CA ALA A 57 2.13 13.52 18.14
C ALA A 57 1.16 12.34 18.27
N GLN A 58 1.67 11.10 18.15
CA GLN A 58 0.84 9.89 18.25
C GLN A 58 0.34 9.61 19.68
N LEU A 59 1.10 9.98 20.71
CA LEU A 59 0.68 9.87 22.12
C LEU A 59 -0.24 11.00 22.58
N THR A 60 -0.27 12.12 21.86
CA THR A 60 -1.07 13.30 22.22
C THR A 60 -2.38 13.41 21.44
N ALA A 61 -2.34 13.20 20.13
CA ALA A 61 -3.48 13.43 19.23
C ALA A 61 -3.76 12.25 18.28
N GLY A 62 -2.78 11.38 18.06
CA GLY A 62 -2.93 10.24 17.15
C GLY A 62 -3.72 9.07 17.72
N HIS A 63 -4.17 8.19 16.83
CA HIS A 63 -4.85 6.93 17.15
C HIS A 63 -4.08 6.07 18.16
N HIS A 64 -2.75 6.19 18.23
CA HIS A 64 -1.96 5.44 19.20
C HIS A 64 -2.29 5.81 20.65
N ARG A 65 -2.58 7.09 20.94
CA ARG A 65 -3.09 7.55 22.24
C ARG A 65 -4.34 6.77 22.63
N LEU A 66 -5.30 6.68 21.72
CA LEU A 66 -6.53 5.95 21.95
C LEU A 66 -6.24 4.47 22.20
N LEU A 67 -5.63 3.81 21.21
CA LEU A 67 -5.50 2.35 21.15
C LEU A 67 -4.53 1.78 22.18
N CYS A 68 -3.48 2.52 22.52
CA CYS A 68 -2.46 2.06 23.46
C CYS A 68 -2.72 2.59 24.87
N VAL A 69 -2.92 3.90 25.03
CA VAL A 69 -2.95 4.55 26.34
C VAL A 69 -4.35 4.54 26.96
N ALA A 70 -5.37 4.95 26.21
CA ALA A 70 -6.71 5.18 26.75
C ALA A 70 -7.55 3.91 26.92
N LEU A 71 -7.39 2.91 26.04
CA LEU A 71 -8.09 1.63 26.18
C LEU A 71 -7.67 0.89 27.45
N ASP A 72 -8.60 0.15 28.06
CA ASP A 72 -8.29 -0.82 29.10
C ASP A 72 -7.59 -2.08 28.54
N ALA A 73 -7.20 -3.00 29.42
CA ALA A 73 -6.48 -4.20 29.02
C ALA A 73 -7.32 -5.17 28.17
N GLU A 74 -8.63 -5.22 28.35
CA GLU A 74 -9.52 -6.09 27.57
C GLU A 74 -9.67 -5.56 26.15
N LYS A 75 -9.97 -4.27 26.00
CA LYS A 75 -10.09 -3.60 24.70
C LYS A 75 -8.77 -3.60 23.92
N ARG A 76 -7.62 -3.49 24.61
CA ARG A 76 -6.30 -3.68 23.98
C ARG A 76 -6.12 -5.08 23.39
N ARG A 77 -6.55 -6.14 24.10
CA ARG A 77 -6.51 -7.52 23.57
C ARG A 77 -7.45 -7.67 22.36
N ALA A 78 -8.63 -7.07 22.42
CA ALA A 78 -9.56 -7.03 21.28
C ALA A 78 -8.94 -6.33 20.06
N TRP A 79 -8.25 -5.21 20.26
CA TRP A 79 -7.52 -4.52 19.18
C TRP A 79 -6.40 -5.38 18.60
N GLN A 80 -5.61 -6.07 19.44
CA GLN A 80 -4.58 -6.99 18.98
C GLN A 80 -5.15 -8.21 18.22
N ALA A 81 -6.36 -8.66 18.58
CA ALA A 81 -7.05 -9.70 17.83
C ALA A 81 -7.47 -9.19 16.45
N PHE A 82 -8.07 -7.99 16.38
CA PHE A 82 -8.44 -7.34 15.13
C PHE A 82 -7.24 -7.13 14.20
N ARG A 83 -6.11 -6.67 14.73
CA ARG A 83 -4.87 -6.49 13.97
C ARG A 83 -4.39 -7.81 13.37
N ARG A 84 -4.27 -8.86 14.19
CA ARG A 84 -3.87 -10.20 13.72
C ARG A 84 -4.84 -10.76 12.68
N TYR A 85 -6.14 -10.51 12.84
CA TYR A 85 -7.15 -10.88 11.87
C TYR A 85 -6.95 -10.15 10.54
N SER A 86 -6.72 -8.83 10.58
CA SER A 86 -6.52 -8.00 9.40
C SER A 86 -5.24 -8.40 8.65
N GLU A 87 -4.11 -8.53 9.36
CA GLU A 87 -2.81 -8.96 8.82
C GLU A 87 -2.85 -10.37 8.21
N ALA A 88 -3.76 -11.23 8.68
CA ALA A 88 -3.96 -12.57 8.12
C ALA A 88 -4.90 -12.61 6.91
N ARG A 89 -5.59 -11.51 6.61
CA ARG A 89 -6.64 -11.44 5.57
C ARG A 89 -6.35 -10.35 4.55
N TYR A 90 -6.47 -9.08 4.94
CA TYR A 90 -6.21 -7.93 4.08
C TYR A 90 -5.77 -6.72 4.91
N ASP A 91 -4.69 -6.09 4.49
CA ASP A 91 -4.10 -4.92 5.17
C ASP A 91 -5.05 -3.72 5.18
N THR A 92 -5.90 -3.57 4.16
CA THR A 92 -6.92 -2.51 4.04
C THR A 92 -7.90 -2.54 5.22
N LEU A 93 -8.19 -3.71 5.80
CA LEU A 93 -9.00 -3.81 7.03
C LEU A 93 -8.29 -3.14 8.20
N GLY A 94 -6.99 -3.40 8.35
CA GLY A 94 -6.16 -2.80 9.39
C GLY A 94 -6.11 -1.28 9.25
N LEU A 95 -5.94 -0.79 8.02
CA LEU A 95 -5.99 0.64 7.72
C LEU A 95 -7.35 1.25 8.07
N ALA A 96 -8.46 0.59 7.72
CA ALA A 96 -9.80 1.04 8.08
C ALA A 96 -9.98 1.13 9.61
N GLY A 97 -9.47 0.14 10.36
CA GLY A 97 -9.46 0.18 11.82
C GLY A 97 -8.65 1.34 12.39
N LEU A 98 -7.50 1.67 11.79
CA LEU A 98 -6.69 2.84 12.18
C LEU A 98 -7.39 4.16 11.86
N VAL A 99 -8.10 4.24 10.73
CA VAL A 99 -8.93 5.42 10.37
C VAL A 99 -10.03 5.63 11.40
N ILE A 100 -10.75 4.58 11.79
CA ILE A 100 -11.77 4.65 12.84
C ILE A 100 -11.13 5.11 14.15
N ALA A 101 -10.02 4.50 14.55
CA ALA A 101 -9.30 4.87 15.77
C ALA A 101 -8.82 6.34 15.75
N GLN A 102 -8.38 6.84 14.60
CA GLN A 102 -7.96 8.23 14.45
C GLN A 102 -9.16 9.17 14.56
N ALA A 103 -10.28 8.87 13.90
CA ALA A 103 -11.49 9.67 13.99
C ALA A 103 -12.02 9.74 15.43
N VAL A 104 -12.01 8.61 16.15
CA VAL A 104 -12.39 8.56 17.56
C VAL A 104 -11.40 9.34 18.43
N SER A 105 -10.09 9.26 18.15
CA SER A 105 -9.07 10.04 18.85
C SER A 105 -9.25 11.55 18.65
N ASP A 106 -9.55 11.98 17.42
CA ASP A 106 -9.77 13.38 17.08
C ASP A 106 -10.97 13.96 17.86
N VAL A 107 -12.06 13.20 17.96
CA VAL A 107 -13.24 13.61 18.75
C VAL A 107 -12.93 13.61 20.25
N ALA A 108 -12.36 12.51 20.76
CA ALA A 108 -12.20 12.30 22.20
C ALA A 108 -11.09 13.17 22.83
N PHE A 109 -10.03 13.49 22.08
CA PHE A 109 -8.83 14.13 22.62
C PHE A 109 -8.49 15.46 21.97
N CYS A 110 -8.96 15.72 20.75
CA CYS A 110 -8.68 16.96 20.03
C CYS A 110 -9.89 17.91 19.98
N GLY A 111 -11.05 17.50 20.53
CA GLY A 111 -12.27 18.31 20.55
C GLY A 111 -12.87 18.54 19.16
N MET A 112 -12.60 17.64 18.21
CA MET A 112 -13.17 17.70 16.86
C MET A 112 -14.65 17.38 16.88
N ASP A 113 -15.44 18.07 16.04
CA ASP A 113 -16.82 17.68 15.80
C ASP A 113 -16.87 16.29 15.12
N PRO A 114 -17.75 15.37 15.56
CA PRO A 114 -17.87 14.03 14.95
C PRO A 114 -18.14 14.06 13.44
N GLN A 115 -18.89 15.03 12.94
CA GLN A 115 -19.16 15.16 11.51
C GLN A 115 -17.89 15.53 10.74
N ASP A 116 -17.09 16.45 11.28
CA ASP A 116 -15.83 16.87 10.68
C ASP A 116 -14.82 15.71 10.64
N ALA A 117 -14.73 14.94 11.72
CA ALA A 117 -13.85 13.76 11.81
C ALA A 117 -14.15 12.74 10.70
N ILE A 118 -15.42 12.50 10.39
CA ILE A 118 -15.85 11.56 9.35
C ILE A 118 -15.69 12.13 7.94
N SER A 119 -15.97 13.43 7.76
CA SER A 119 -15.90 14.10 6.45
C SER A 119 -14.54 13.98 5.77
N ARG A 120 -13.47 13.79 6.56
CA ARG A 120 -12.11 13.55 6.07
C ARG A 120 -12.02 12.33 5.16
N TYR A 121 -12.87 11.33 5.43
CA TYR A 121 -12.87 10.01 4.79
C TYR A 121 -14.11 9.76 3.93
N SER A 122 -15.27 10.35 4.26
CA SER A 122 -16.52 10.11 3.53
C SER A 122 -16.68 10.90 2.23
N ARG A 123 -15.76 11.84 1.95
CA ARG A 123 -15.79 12.69 0.74
C ARG A 123 -15.28 12.03 -0.54
N PHE A 124 -14.73 10.83 -0.44
CA PHE A 124 -14.14 10.12 -1.58
C PHE A 124 -15.13 9.15 -2.21
N ALA A 125 -14.84 8.71 -3.43
CA ALA A 125 -15.59 7.65 -4.08
C ALA A 125 -15.60 6.41 -3.18
N THR A 126 -16.78 5.82 -3.00
CA THR A 126 -16.96 4.66 -2.11
C THR A 126 -17.93 3.67 -2.72
N MET A 127 -17.60 2.40 -2.53
CA MET A 127 -18.47 1.25 -2.76
C MET A 127 -18.14 0.24 -1.67
N PRO A 128 -19.11 -0.54 -1.15
CA PRO A 128 -18.78 -1.61 -0.23
C PRO A 128 -17.74 -2.55 -0.84
N TRP A 129 -16.66 -2.82 -0.11
CA TRP A 129 -15.54 -3.65 -0.58
C TRP A 129 -15.91 -5.02 -1.16
N PRO A 130 -16.91 -5.76 -0.60
CA PRO A 130 -17.40 -6.99 -1.22
C PRO A 130 -17.99 -6.82 -2.63
N GLU A 131 -18.42 -5.61 -2.99
CA GLU A 131 -19.05 -5.30 -4.29
C GLU A 131 -18.02 -4.84 -5.34
N LEU A 132 -16.79 -4.49 -4.93
CA LEU A 132 -15.69 -4.07 -5.81
C LEU A 132 -15.12 -5.19 -6.71
N LEU A 133 -15.59 -6.43 -6.54
CA LEU A 133 -15.16 -7.57 -7.34
C LEU A 133 -15.39 -7.35 -8.84
N ALA A 134 -14.36 -7.61 -9.64
CA ALA A 134 -14.42 -7.53 -11.09
C ALA A 134 -15.62 -8.31 -11.65
N ALA A 135 -16.38 -7.69 -12.56
CA ALA A 135 -17.64 -8.23 -13.06
C ALA A 135 -17.53 -9.62 -13.72
N ARG A 136 -16.32 -10.02 -14.15
CA ARG A 136 -16.03 -11.30 -14.81
C ARG A 136 -15.28 -12.31 -13.94
N ALA A 137 -15.08 -12.03 -12.64
CA ALA A 137 -14.44 -12.98 -11.75
C ALA A 137 -15.24 -14.29 -11.75
N ALA A 138 -14.58 -15.42 -12.05
CA ALA A 138 -15.16 -16.74 -11.82
C ALA A 138 -15.55 -16.83 -10.34
N ASP A 139 -16.74 -17.37 -10.05
CA ASP A 139 -17.28 -17.48 -8.70
C ASP A 139 -17.45 -16.13 -7.96
N ARG A 140 -17.72 -15.03 -8.68
CA ARG A 140 -17.95 -13.69 -8.11
C ARG A 140 -18.88 -13.69 -6.89
N GLU A 141 -19.99 -14.43 -6.94
CA GLU A 141 -20.94 -14.49 -5.81
C GLU A 141 -20.33 -15.19 -4.59
N THR A 142 -19.55 -16.25 -4.80
CA THR A 142 -18.82 -16.94 -3.72
C THR A 142 -17.82 -15.99 -3.06
N TRP A 143 -17.03 -15.26 -3.85
CA TRP A 143 -16.09 -14.26 -3.33
C TRP A 143 -16.79 -13.13 -2.59
N ARG A 144 -17.89 -12.63 -3.16
CA ARG A 144 -18.71 -11.60 -2.53
C ARG A 144 -19.20 -12.05 -1.15
N GLN A 145 -19.72 -13.26 -1.05
CA GLN A 145 -20.15 -13.85 0.22
C GLN A 145 -18.99 -14.01 1.21
N LEU A 146 -17.83 -14.50 0.75
CA LEU A 146 -16.64 -14.62 1.59
C LEU A 146 -16.19 -13.26 2.16
N ARG A 147 -16.20 -12.21 1.33
CA ARG A 147 -15.83 -10.86 1.77
C ARG A 147 -16.82 -10.26 2.77
N TRP A 148 -18.12 -10.53 2.62
CA TRP A 148 -19.09 -10.15 3.63
C TRP A 148 -18.84 -10.87 4.96
N VAL A 149 -18.46 -12.17 4.94
CA VAL A 149 -18.05 -12.89 6.16
C VAL A 149 -16.81 -12.26 6.80
N VAL A 150 -15.87 -11.78 5.99
CA VAL A 150 -14.67 -11.06 6.46
C VAL A 150 -15.03 -9.73 7.11
N VAL A 151 -15.85 -8.91 6.45
CA VAL A 151 -16.37 -7.63 6.96
C VAL A 151 -17.11 -7.85 8.28
N HIS A 152 -18.00 -8.83 8.35
CA HIS A 152 -18.76 -9.16 9.56
C HIS A 152 -17.82 -9.50 10.73
N SER A 153 -16.83 -10.36 10.48
CA SER A 153 -15.85 -10.77 11.50
C SER A 153 -14.97 -9.62 11.98
N ALA A 154 -14.58 -8.72 11.08
CA ALA A 154 -13.84 -7.50 11.39
C ALA A 154 -14.67 -6.54 12.24
N CYS A 155 -15.92 -6.26 11.84
CA CYS A 155 -16.85 -5.39 12.58
C CYS A 155 -17.11 -5.91 13.98
N LYS A 156 -17.35 -7.22 14.14
CA LYS A 156 -17.56 -7.85 15.45
C LYS A 156 -16.38 -7.60 16.40
N GLN A 157 -15.14 -7.71 15.89
CA GLN A 157 -13.95 -7.44 16.68
C GLN A 157 -13.80 -5.95 17.01
N LEU A 158 -14.06 -5.06 16.05
CA LEU A 158 -14.00 -3.61 16.28
C LEU A 158 -15.03 -3.14 17.30
N ARG A 159 -16.24 -3.72 17.34
CA ARG A 159 -17.23 -3.42 18.40
C ARG A 159 -16.77 -3.86 19.79
N GLY A 160 -15.91 -4.88 19.88
CA GLY A 160 -15.24 -5.25 21.13
C GLY A 160 -14.17 -4.25 21.58
N VAL A 161 -13.67 -3.41 20.65
CA VAL A 161 -12.73 -2.32 20.95
C VAL A 161 -13.50 -1.02 21.27
N PHE A 162 -14.52 -0.74 20.47
CA PHE A 162 -15.32 0.48 20.50
C PHE A 162 -16.78 0.12 20.84
N GLU A 163 -17.14 0.16 22.13
CA GLU A 163 -18.46 -0.29 22.59
C GLU A 163 -19.61 0.59 22.07
N SER A 164 -19.46 1.90 22.14
CA SER A 164 -20.41 2.86 21.57
C SER A 164 -19.66 4.10 21.11
N LEU A 165 -19.90 4.50 19.86
CA LEU A 165 -19.38 5.73 19.28
C LEU A 165 -20.52 6.75 19.16
N PRO A 166 -20.25 8.05 19.30
CA PRO A 166 -21.27 9.06 19.08
C PRO A 166 -21.64 9.13 17.59
N PRO A 167 -22.90 9.42 17.22
CA PRO A 167 -23.24 9.69 15.83
C PRO A 167 -22.41 10.84 15.23
N PRO A 168 -21.95 10.73 13.97
CA PRO A 168 -22.19 9.64 13.02
C PRO A 168 -21.13 8.53 13.03
N LEU A 169 -20.22 8.48 14.03
CA LEU A 169 -19.10 7.55 14.05
C LEU A 169 -19.53 6.10 14.27
N ASP A 170 -20.70 5.88 14.87
CA ASP A 170 -21.31 4.56 15.07
C ASP A 170 -21.59 3.84 13.75
N ASP A 171 -21.92 4.58 12.68
CA ASP A 171 -22.11 4.01 11.34
C ASP A 171 -20.85 3.31 10.84
N LEU A 172 -19.64 3.76 11.23
CA LEU A 172 -18.38 3.11 10.85
C LEU A 172 -18.20 1.71 11.47
N LEU A 173 -18.99 1.37 12.50
CA LEU A 173 -19.02 0.05 13.12
C LEU A 173 -20.19 -0.82 12.59
N SER A 174 -21.02 -0.29 11.70
CA SER A 174 -21.98 -1.08 10.93
C SER A 174 -21.25 -1.87 9.83
N GLU A 175 -21.79 -3.01 9.41
CA GLU A 175 -21.18 -3.80 8.34
C GLU A 175 -21.13 -3.01 7.02
N GLU A 176 -22.18 -2.25 6.72
CA GLU A 176 -22.27 -1.42 5.53
C GLU A 176 -21.27 -0.25 5.58
N GLY A 177 -21.19 0.46 6.71
CA GLY A 177 -20.28 1.59 6.87
C GLY A 177 -18.82 1.16 6.87
N PHE A 178 -18.49 0.06 7.54
CA PHE A 178 -17.14 -0.51 7.50
C PHE A 178 -16.78 -1.01 6.11
N ALA A 179 -17.67 -1.73 5.42
CA ALA A 179 -17.43 -2.18 4.05
C ALA A 179 -17.20 -1.01 3.08
N LYS A 180 -17.96 0.08 3.21
CA LYS A 180 -17.76 1.32 2.44
C LYS A 180 -16.43 1.99 2.74
N LEU A 181 -16.00 2.01 4.01
CA LEU A 181 -14.70 2.57 4.39
C LEU A 181 -13.57 1.75 3.79
N VAL A 182 -13.63 0.42 3.91
CA VAL A 182 -12.62 -0.49 3.33
C VAL A 182 -12.59 -0.33 1.80
N GLY A 183 -13.74 -0.28 1.14
CA GLY A 183 -13.78 -0.16 -0.32
C GLY A 183 -13.39 1.22 -0.82
N MET A 184 -13.65 2.28 -0.04
CA MET A 184 -13.09 3.61 -0.31
C MET A 184 -11.57 3.57 -0.27
N LEU A 185 -10.98 2.99 0.79
CA LEU A 185 -9.53 2.88 0.90
C LEU A 185 -8.94 2.06 -0.25
N ASP A 186 -9.54 0.91 -0.58
CA ASP A 186 -9.14 0.06 -1.72
C ASP A 186 -9.12 0.81 -3.05
N LEU A 187 -10.08 1.73 -3.27
CA LEU A 187 -10.19 2.51 -4.50
C LEU A 187 -9.26 3.73 -4.56
N VAL A 188 -8.99 4.38 -3.43
CA VAL A 188 -8.38 5.72 -3.43
C VAL A 188 -7.02 5.82 -2.77
N THR A 189 -6.56 4.76 -2.09
CA THR A 189 -5.16 4.71 -1.65
C THR A 189 -4.26 4.49 -2.85
N LYS A 190 -3.12 5.21 -2.86
CA LYS A 190 -2.09 5.06 -3.88
C LYS A 190 -0.99 4.16 -3.35
N ASP A 191 -0.62 3.15 -4.13
CA ASP A 191 0.57 2.34 -3.86
C ASP A 191 1.82 3.20 -3.94
N LEU A 192 2.69 2.99 -2.97
CA LEU A 192 3.95 3.68 -2.79
C LEU A 192 5.06 2.65 -2.84
N GLU A 193 5.71 2.55 -3.99
CA GLU A 193 6.93 1.77 -4.13
C GLU A 193 8.14 2.70 -4.18
N ARG A 194 9.12 2.45 -3.31
CA ARG A 194 10.32 3.29 -3.18
C ARG A 194 11.58 2.43 -3.15
N PRO A 195 12.67 2.88 -3.79
CA PRO A 195 13.99 2.34 -3.53
C PRO A 195 14.33 2.44 -2.04
N ASN A 196 15.16 1.53 -1.55
CA ASN A 196 15.64 1.62 -0.18
C ASN A 196 16.53 2.87 -0.04
N PRO A 197 16.29 3.79 0.92
CA PRO A 197 17.12 4.99 1.06
C PRO A 197 18.55 4.66 1.52
N GLN A 198 18.79 3.45 2.05
CA GLN A 198 20.11 2.95 2.39
C GLN A 198 20.83 2.28 1.20
N ASP A 199 20.16 2.03 0.07
CA ASP A 199 20.76 1.30 -1.06
C ASP A 199 22.01 2.01 -1.60
N HIS A 200 21.92 3.33 -1.79
CA HIS A 200 23.05 4.14 -2.24
C HIS A 200 24.19 4.14 -1.22
N ARG A 201 23.87 4.31 0.07
CA ARG A 201 24.88 4.31 1.14
C ARG A 201 25.59 2.96 1.22
N LEU A 202 24.83 1.87 1.14
CA LEU A 202 25.36 0.52 1.13
C LEU A 202 26.34 0.30 -0.04
N ARG A 203 25.99 0.76 -1.25
CA ARG A 203 26.91 0.68 -2.39
C ARG A 203 28.23 1.42 -2.14
N SER A 204 28.15 2.66 -1.67
CA SER A 204 29.34 3.46 -1.36
C SER A 204 30.24 2.76 -0.32
N VAL A 205 29.64 2.21 0.75
CA VAL A 205 30.38 1.48 1.78
C VAL A 205 31.02 0.22 1.24
N LEU A 206 30.32 -0.55 0.40
CA LEU A 206 30.87 -1.75 -0.25
C LEU A 206 32.04 -1.42 -1.18
N GLU A 207 31.98 -0.32 -1.92
CA GLU A 207 33.07 0.16 -2.77
C GLU A 207 34.28 0.59 -1.94
N GLU A 208 34.06 1.40 -0.89
CA GLU A 208 35.11 1.90 0.00
C GLU A 208 35.84 0.77 0.73
N MET A 209 35.10 -0.22 1.24
CA MET A 209 35.68 -1.37 1.92
C MET A 209 36.34 -2.37 0.94
N LYS A 210 36.22 -2.16 -0.37
CA LYS A 210 36.61 -3.12 -1.41
C LYS A 210 36.00 -4.49 -1.13
N ALA A 211 34.69 -4.51 -0.93
CA ALA A 211 33.93 -5.67 -0.51
C ALA A 211 34.28 -6.91 -1.34
N PRO A 212 34.57 -8.05 -0.70
CA PRO A 212 34.99 -9.24 -1.41
C PRO A 212 33.80 -9.83 -2.19
N PRO A 213 34.03 -10.51 -3.34
CA PRO A 213 32.95 -11.08 -4.16
C PRO A 213 31.92 -11.96 -3.42
N PRO A 214 32.29 -12.74 -2.38
CA PRO A 214 31.31 -13.47 -1.57
C PRO A 214 30.27 -12.57 -0.89
N LEU A 215 30.66 -11.38 -0.42
CA LEU A 215 29.75 -10.44 0.24
C LEU A 215 28.71 -9.89 -0.74
N HIS A 216 29.14 -9.48 -1.94
CA HIS A 216 28.23 -9.08 -3.03
C HIS A 216 27.28 -10.20 -3.43
N THR A 217 27.78 -11.44 -3.48
CA THR A 217 26.99 -12.62 -3.85
C THR A 217 25.90 -12.88 -2.81
N GLU A 218 26.21 -12.79 -1.52
CA GLU A 218 25.26 -13.02 -0.45
C GLU A 218 24.17 -11.92 -0.40
N LEU A 219 24.55 -10.64 -0.54
CA LEU A 219 23.60 -9.53 -0.66
C LEU A 219 22.66 -9.70 -1.87
N GLY A 220 23.20 -10.12 -3.02
CA GLY A 220 22.41 -10.41 -4.21
C GLY A 220 21.42 -11.56 -3.99
N ARG A 221 21.83 -12.63 -3.29
CA ARG A 221 20.93 -13.74 -2.93
C ARG A 221 19.80 -13.29 -2.01
N LEU A 222 20.10 -12.47 -1.00
CA LEU A 222 19.09 -11.92 -0.10
C LEU A 222 18.07 -11.07 -0.85
N THR A 223 18.54 -10.18 -1.74
CA THR A 223 17.66 -9.37 -2.58
C THR A 223 16.77 -10.26 -3.44
N LEU A 224 17.34 -11.25 -4.12
CA LEU A 224 16.57 -12.15 -4.99
C LEU A 224 15.54 -12.97 -4.21
N ALA A 225 15.92 -13.48 -3.03
CA ALA A 225 15.00 -14.18 -2.14
C ALA A 225 13.84 -13.29 -1.71
N TRP A 226 14.11 -12.03 -1.35
CA TRP A 226 13.07 -11.06 -1.03
C TRP A 226 12.17 -10.75 -2.22
N MET A 227 12.73 -10.46 -3.41
CA MET A 227 11.94 -10.18 -4.62
C MET A 227 11.05 -11.37 -4.99
N THR A 228 11.56 -12.59 -4.83
CA THR A 228 10.81 -13.82 -5.07
C THR A 228 9.67 -13.98 -4.06
N ALA A 229 9.94 -13.75 -2.77
CA ALA A 229 8.92 -13.81 -1.72
C ALA A 229 7.84 -12.74 -1.91
N LYS A 230 8.22 -11.50 -2.28
CA LYS A 230 7.29 -10.41 -2.61
C LYS A 230 6.39 -10.80 -3.78
N ARG A 231 6.96 -11.33 -4.86
CA ARG A 231 6.20 -11.77 -6.03
C ARG A 231 5.20 -12.88 -5.67
N LEU A 232 5.66 -13.92 -4.96
CA LEU A 232 4.78 -15.02 -4.52
C LEU A 232 3.67 -14.54 -3.57
N ALA A 233 3.94 -13.55 -2.73
CA ALA A 233 2.92 -12.96 -1.85
C ALA A 233 1.86 -12.17 -2.64
N SER A 234 2.26 -11.42 -3.67
CA SER A 234 1.36 -10.72 -4.59
C SER A 234 0.53 -11.70 -5.43
N GLU A 235 1.15 -12.73 -6.01
CA GLU A 235 0.45 -13.80 -6.76
C GLU A 235 -0.54 -14.60 -5.90
N ALA A 236 -0.34 -14.64 -4.57
CA ALA A 236 -1.24 -15.30 -3.63
C ALA A 236 -2.40 -14.42 -3.15
N GLN A 237 -2.43 -13.13 -3.49
CA GLN A 237 -3.55 -12.24 -3.18
C GLN A 237 -4.76 -12.55 -4.08
N GLU A 238 -5.96 -12.30 -3.54
CA GLU A 238 -7.21 -12.42 -4.29
C GLU A 238 -7.23 -11.53 -5.54
N PRO A 239 -8.05 -11.86 -6.56
CA PRO A 239 -8.13 -11.18 -7.86
C PRO A 239 -8.69 -9.74 -7.82
N ASN A 240 -8.57 -9.04 -6.69
CA ASN A 240 -8.78 -7.60 -6.62
C ASN A 240 -7.78 -6.85 -7.46
N GLU A 241 -6.56 -7.36 -7.56
CA GLU A 241 -5.66 -6.91 -8.59
C GLU A 241 -6.02 -7.67 -9.87
N PRO A 242 -6.39 -6.97 -10.95
CA PRO A 242 -6.38 -7.61 -12.26
C PRO A 242 -4.99 -8.25 -12.46
N ASP A 243 -4.91 -9.41 -13.11
CA ASP A 243 -3.71 -9.71 -13.90
C ASP A 243 -3.35 -8.41 -14.62
N SER A 244 -2.23 -7.80 -14.25
CA SER A 244 -1.73 -6.65 -14.97
C SER A 244 -1.72 -7.11 -16.42
N ASP A 245 -2.41 -6.40 -17.32
CA ASP A 245 -2.29 -6.56 -18.77
C ASP A 245 -0.83 -6.22 -19.25
N ASP A 246 0.15 -6.30 -18.35
CA ASP A 246 1.57 -6.62 -18.55
C ASP A 246 1.79 -8.13 -18.82
N GLU A 247 0.78 -8.85 -19.31
CA GLU A 247 1.08 -9.62 -20.52
C GLU A 247 1.54 -8.59 -21.57
N GLU A 248 2.82 -8.18 -21.47
CA GLU A 248 3.60 -7.83 -22.63
C GLU A 248 3.25 -8.93 -23.64
N GLU A 249 2.53 -8.57 -24.73
CA GLU A 249 2.53 -9.46 -25.89
C GLU A 249 3.98 -9.89 -26.06
N PRO A 250 4.29 -11.21 -26.07
CA PRO A 250 5.65 -11.70 -25.92
C PRO A 250 6.51 -11.09 -27.01
N GLY A 251 7.10 -9.93 -26.70
CA GLY A 251 8.05 -9.25 -27.53
C GLY A 251 9.24 -10.17 -27.55
N GLU A 252 9.76 -10.45 -28.74
CA GLU A 252 10.91 -11.33 -28.94
C GLU A 252 12.01 -10.98 -27.94
N THR A 253 12.08 -11.70 -26.81
CA THR A 253 13.14 -11.51 -25.83
C THR A 253 14.41 -12.06 -26.45
N GLN A 254 15.16 -11.19 -27.12
CA GLN A 254 16.48 -11.54 -27.61
C GLN A 254 17.35 -11.93 -26.40
N PRO A 255 18.07 -13.06 -26.47
CA PRO A 255 18.95 -13.49 -25.39
C PRO A 255 20.01 -12.41 -25.14
N LEU A 256 20.08 -11.93 -23.90
CA LEU A 256 21.02 -10.90 -23.48
C LEU A 256 22.44 -11.48 -23.45
N GLY A 257 23.41 -10.73 -23.98
CA GLY A 257 24.82 -11.07 -23.83
C GLY A 257 25.30 -10.96 -22.37
N LEU A 258 26.38 -11.67 -22.03
CA LEU A 258 26.93 -11.69 -20.66
C LEU A 258 27.23 -10.28 -20.10
N ALA A 259 27.73 -9.37 -20.94
CA ALA A 259 27.97 -7.99 -20.55
C ALA A 259 26.67 -7.20 -20.24
N GLN A 260 25.62 -7.43 -21.01
CA GLN A 260 24.30 -6.81 -20.78
C GLN A 260 23.65 -7.38 -19.51
N LEU A 261 23.81 -8.69 -19.25
CA LEU A 261 23.37 -9.32 -18.01
C LEU A 261 24.12 -8.75 -16.80
N ALA A 262 25.44 -8.59 -16.89
CA ALA A 262 26.23 -7.98 -15.82
C ALA A 262 25.81 -6.52 -15.56
N GLN A 263 25.56 -5.74 -16.61
CA GLN A 263 25.07 -4.36 -16.48
C GLN A 263 23.67 -4.28 -15.86
N ARG A 264 22.75 -5.20 -16.23
CA ARG A 264 21.41 -5.27 -15.60
C ARG A 264 21.52 -5.69 -14.14
N ALA A 265 22.33 -6.70 -13.84
CA ALA A 265 22.56 -7.17 -12.46
C ALA A 265 23.15 -6.06 -11.58
N ALA A 266 24.10 -5.26 -12.09
CA ALA A 266 24.68 -4.14 -11.35
C ALA A 266 23.66 -3.04 -11.00
N ARG A 267 22.56 -2.93 -11.76
CA ARG A 267 21.48 -1.96 -11.54
C ARG A 267 20.38 -2.48 -10.61
N LEU A 268 20.36 -3.77 -10.27
CA LEU A 268 19.41 -4.31 -9.31
C LEU A 268 19.68 -3.70 -7.93
N PRO A 269 18.65 -3.38 -7.13
CA PRO A 269 18.84 -2.92 -5.76
C PRO A 269 19.57 -3.98 -4.93
N LEU A 270 20.33 -3.56 -3.92
CA LEU A 270 20.96 -4.44 -2.93
C LEU A 270 20.08 -4.66 -1.70
N LEU A 271 19.16 -3.72 -1.45
CA LEU A 271 18.20 -3.80 -0.35
C LEU A 271 16.77 -3.78 -0.87
N PRO A 272 15.84 -4.46 -0.18
CA PRO A 272 14.42 -4.40 -0.52
C PRO A 272 13.92 -2.96 -0.49
N GLY A 273 13.15 -2.59 -1.52
CA GLY A 273 12.44 -1.32 -1.55
C GLY A 273 11.33 -1.25 -0.49
N PHE A 274 10.87 -0.05 -0.19
CA PHE A 274 9.71 0.17 0.67
C PHE A 274 8.45 0.07 -0.18
N VAL A 275 7.47 -0.67 0.33
CA VAL A 275 6.14 -0.75 -0.24
C VAL A 275 5.17 -0.28 0.84
N GLY A 276 4.19 0.52 0.45
CA GLY A 276 3.10 0.92 1.32
C GLY A 276 1.98 1.53 0.51
N PHE A 277 0.97 2.02 1.20
CA PHE A 277 -0.16 2.71 0.61
C PHE A 277 -0.34 4.06 1.30
N GLY A 278 -0.78 5.06 0.55
CA GLY A 278 -1.04 6.40 1.07
C GLY A 278 -2.35 6.96 0.59
N LEU A 279 -3.13 7.55 1.51
CA LEU A 279 -4.32 8.33 1.18
C LEU A 279 -3.93 9.80 1.00
N TYR A 280 -3.82 10.24 -0.25
CA TYR A 280 -3.51 11.62 -0.60
C TYR A 280 -4.79 12.32 -1.05
N THR A 281 -5.37 13.12 -0.18
CA THR A 281 -6.69 13.74 -0.42
C THR A 281 -6.82 14.38 -1.80
N THR A 282 -5.85 15.20 -2.20
CA THR A 282 -5.92 15.94 -3.47
C THR A 282 -5.84 14.98 -4.67
N VAL A 283 -5.01 13.95 -4.59
CA VAL A 283 -4.87 12.94 -5.66
C VAL A 283 -6.09 12.04 -5.73
N ALA A 284 -6.65 11.66 -4.59
CA ALA A 284 -7.87 10.85 -4.50
C ALA A 284 -9.11 11.54 -5.13
N LEU A 285 -9.04 12.86 -5.35
CA LEU A 285 -10.11 13.65 -5.98
C LEU A 285 -9.87 13.93 -7.47
N THR A 286 -8.70 13.59 -8.03
CA THR A 286 -8.41 13.84 -9.46
C THR A 286 -8.92 12.71 -10.33
N ASN A 287 -9.79 13.03 -11.29
CA ASN A 287 -10.37 12.06 -12.22
C ASN A 287 -9.38 11.62 -13.31
N HIS A 288 -9.72 10.51 -13.97
CA HIS A 288 -8.97 9.96 -15.09
C HIS A 288 -9.18 10.73 -16.40
N SER A 289 -8.11 10.90 -17.18
CA SER A 289 -8.17 11.17 -18.62
C SER A 289 -7.07 10.39 -19.36
N CYS A 290 -7.36 9.86 -20.56
CA CYS A 290 -6.31 9.29 -21.44
C CYS A 290 -5.47 10.36 -22.16
N SER A 291 -5.77 11.64 -21.90
CA SER A 291 -4.98 12.82 -22.24
C SER A 291 -5.01 13.73 -21.01
N PRO A 292 -4.25 13.39 -19.95
CA PRO A 292 -4.27 14.11 -18.70
C PRO A 292 -3.65 15.50 -18.83
N ASN A 293 -3.95 16.40 -17.89
CA ASN A 293 -3.29 17.70 -17.82
C ASN A 293 -2.29 17.81 -16.66
N ILE A 294 -2.26 16.82 -15.76
CA ILE A 294 -1.23 16.68 -14.75
C ILE A 294 -0.61 15.28 -14.76
N GLU A 295 0.62 15.19 -14.28
CA GLU A 295 1.29 13.94 -13.92
C GLU A 295 1.50 13.92 -12.41
N VAL A 296 1.19 12.79 -11.76
CA VAL A 296 1.35 12.64 -10.30
C VAL A 296 2.44 11.62 -10.01
N VAL A 297 3.62 12.12 -9.64
CA VAL A 297 4.78 11.30 -9.30
C VAL A 297 5.03 11.29 -7.79
N PRO A 298 5.41 10.15 -7.21
CA PRO A 298 5.84 10.10 -5.81
C PRO A 298 7.17 10.88 -5.60
N ALA A 299 7.25 11.80 -4.62
CA ALA A 299 8.44 12.62 -4.34
C ALA A 299 9.67 11.78 -3.92
N VAL A 300 10.89 12.13 -4.30
CA VAL A 300 12.06 11.23 -4.16
C VAL A 300 12.45 10.91 -2.70
N TYR A 301 12.33 11.87 -1.79
CA TYR A 301 12.97 11.78 -0.46
C TYR A 301 12.00 11.73 0.73
N ASN A 302 10.70 11.75 0.49
CA ASN A 302 9.69 11.71 1.55
C ASN A 302 8.40 11.00 1.08
N SER A 303 7.39 10.99 1.94
CA SER A 303 6.08 10.44 1.67
C SER A 303 5.17 11.41 0.89
N ASP A 304 5.70 12.43 0.22
CA ASP A 304 4.86 13.34 -0.55
C ASP A 304 4.63 12.79 -1.97
N VAL A 305 3.58 13.31 -2.60
CA VAL A 305 3.29 13.14 -4.03
C VAL A 305 3.26 14.51 -4.68
N VAL A 306 3.85 14.62 -5.87
CA VAL A 306 3.95 15.87 -6.62
C VAL A 306 3.09 15.75 -7.87
N GLY A 307 2.11 16.64 -8.00
CA GLY A 307 1.33 16.82 -9.22
C GLY A 307 1.93 17.97 -10.05
N THR A 308 2.39 17.67 -11.26
CA THR A 308 2.97 18.66 -12.18
C THR A 308 2.06 18.82 -13.39
N ALA A 309 1.71 20.07 -13.72
CA ALA A 309 0.98 20.36 -14.94
C ALA A 309 1.83 20.03 -16.18
N GLN A 310 1.26 19.29 -17.12
CA GLN A 310 1.91 18.87 -18.37
C GLN A 310 1.66 19.89 -19.51
N ARG A 311 0.76 20.84 -19.27
CA ARG A 311 0.38 21.94 -20.16
C ARG A 311 -0.30 23.04 -19.36
N ASP A 312 -0.54 24.18 -19.98
CA ASP A 312 -1.38 25.22 -19.39
C ASP A 312 -2.80 24.68 -19.09
N ILE A 313 -3.33 25.07 -17.93
CA ILE A 313 -4.65 24.67 -17.42
C ILE A 313 -5.47 25.95 -17.21
N ALA A 314 -6.62 26.05 -17.88
CA ALA A 314 -7.47 27.24 -17.79
C ALA A 314 -8.24 27.30 -16.46
N ALA A 315 -8.63 28.49 -16.04
CA ALA A 315 -9.50 28.65 -14.86
C ALA A 315 -10.85 27.92 -15.08
N GLY A 316 -11.22 27.05 -14.14
CA GLY A 316 -12.42 26.22 -14.23
C GLY A 316 -12.25 24.93 -15.04
N GLU A 317 -11.08 24.69 -15.64
CA GLU A 317 -10.76 23.40 -16.25
C GLU A 317 -10.54 22.33 -15.17
N GLU A 318 -11.08 21.14 -15.38
CA GLU A 318 -10.91 20.01 -14.46
C GLU A 318 -9.46 19.51 -14.49
N ILE A 319 -8.90 19.24 -13.31
CA ILE A 319 -7.58 18.61 -13.17
C ILE A 319 -7.75 17.09 -13.33
N THR A 320 -7.02 16.51 -14.28
CA THR A 320 -7.09 15.07 -14.60
C THR A 320 -5.70 14.44 -14.68
N MET A 321 -5.59 13.22 -14.18
CA MET A 321 -4.39 12.38 -14.27
C MET A 321 -4.68 11.09 -15.05
N SER A 322 -3.64 10.36 -15.47
CA SER A 322 -3.83 9.00 -16.00
C SER A 322 -3.81 7.99 -14.86
N TYR A 323 -4.67 6.97 -14.94
CA TYR A 323 -4.74 5.85 -13.96
C TYR A 323 -4.10 4.58 -14.51
N ILE A 324 -3.77 4.59 -15.80
CA ILE A 324 -3.37 3.43 -16.59
C ILE A 324 -2.26 3.87 -17.53
N ASN A 325 -1.64 2.93 -18.25
CA ASN A 325 -0.76 3.29 -19.35
C ASN A 325 -1.59 3.81 -20.54
N GLU A 326 -1.51 5.12 -20.81
CA GLU A 326 -2.21 5.77 -21.91
C GLU A 326 -1.65 5.45 -23.31
N ASP A 327 -0.47 4.86 -23.43
CA ASP A 327 0.11 4.46 -24.73
C ASP A 327 -0.57 3.22 -25.31
N LYS A 328 -1.29 2.45 -24.49
CA LYS A 328 -2.03 1.26 -24.93
C LYS A 328 -3.18 1.64 -25.87
N PRO A 329 -3.63 0.74 -26.78
CA PRO A 329 -4.78 0.98 -27.66
C PRO A 329 -6.10 1.23 -26.91
N ARG A 330 -7.05 1.94 -27.54
CA ARG A 330 -8.36 2.32 -26.94
C ARG A 330 -9.05 1.17 -26.21
N HIS A 331 -9.16 0.03 -26.89
CA HIS A 331 -9.89 -1.13 -26.38
C HIS A 331 -9.24 -1.69 -25.11
N THR A 332 -7.91 -1.72 -25.05
CA THR A 332 -7.13 -2.11 -23.86
C THR A 332 -7.38 -1.11 -22.73
N ARG A 333 -7.25 0.19 -22.99
CA ARG A 333 -7.49 1.24 -21.99
C ARG A 333 -8.91 1.17 -21.41
N GLN A 334 -9.93 1.04 -22.26
CA GLN A 334 -11.33 0.89 -21.82
C GLN A 334 -11.55 -0.37 -21.01
N ARG A 335 -10.92 -1.49 -21.41
CA ARG A 335 -10.98 -2.74 -20.66
C ARG A 335 -10.35 -2.60 -19.28
N SER A 336 -9.17 -2.00 -19.17
CA SER A 336 -8.47 -1.76 -17.89
C SER A 336 -9.30 -0.84 -16.98
N LEU A 337 -9.84 0.27 -17.52
CA LEU A 337 -10.64 1.21 -16.73
C LEU A 337 -11.95 0.59 -16.23
N LEU A 338 -12.62 -0.19 -17.08
CA LEU A 338 -13.84 -0.88 -16.68
C LEU A 338 -13.56 -1.99 -15.66
N LYS A 339 -12.46 -2.73 -15.84
CA LYS A 339 -12.04 -3.84 -14.95
C LYS A 339 -11.64 -3.32 -13.57
N ASN A 340 -10.84 -2.26 -13.52
CA ASN A 340 -10.13 -1.84 -12.30
C ASN A 340 -10.85 -0.69 -11.57
N TYR A 341 -11.57 0.15 -12.31
CA TYR A 341 -12.21 1.36 -11.77
C TYR A 341 -13.72 1.40 -12.03
N GLY A 342 -14.28 0.42 -12.75
CA GLY A 342 -15.72 0.28 -12.94
C GLY A 342 -16.38 1.32 -13.86
N PHE A 343 -15.62 2.05 -14.68
CA PHE A 343 -16.19 3.09 -15.56
C PHE A 343 -15.69 3.00 -17.02
N VAL A 344 -16.48 3.58 -17.93
CA VAL A 344 -16.13 3.75 -19.35
C VAL A 344 -15.60 5.15 -19.58
N CYS A 345 -14.37 5.27 -20.08
CA CYS A 345 -13.75 6.58 -20.29
C CYS A 345 -14.36 7.30 -21.49
N ARG A 346 -14.78 8.55 -21.28
CA ARG A 346 -15.35 9.41 -22.33
C ARG A 346 -14.51 10.67 -22.58
N CYS A 347 -13.22 10.65 -22.25
CA CYS A 347 -12.32 11.77 -22.54
C CYS A 347 -12.23 12.06 -24.05
N ALA A 348 -11.77 13.26 -24.41
CA ALA A 348 -11.69 13.71 -25.80
C ALA A 348 -10.94 12.73 -26.72
N ARG A 349 -9.82 12.16 -26.24
CA ARG A 349 -9.06 11.14 -26.98
C ARG A 349 -9.89 9.88 -27.25
N CYS A 350 -10.57 9.34 -26.23
CA CYS A 350 -11.39 8.14 -26.39
C CYS A 350 -12.60 8.35 -27.29
N GLN A 351 -13.17 9.55 -27.33
CA GLN A 351 -14.26 9.91 -28.24
C GLN A 351 -13.76 10.04 -29.69
N ALA A 352 -12.60 10.69 -29.90
CA ALA A 352 -12.00 10.82 -31.23
C ALA A 352 -11.63 9.46 -31.83
N GLU A 353 -11.03 8.56 -31.04
CA GLU A 353 -10.65 7.22 -31.46
C GLU A 353 -11.85 6.26 -31.66
N GLU A 354 -13.04 6.58 -31.11
CA GLU A 354 -14.26 5.79 -31.33
C GLU A 354 -14.80 5.95 -32.75
N GLY A 355 -14.69 7.17 -33.31
CA GLY A 355 -15.10 7.47 -34.67
C GLY A 355 -14.10 7.05 -35.76
N SER A 356 -12.90 6.58 -35.39
CA SER A 356 -11.81 6.28 -36.32
C SER A 356 -11.66 4.79 -36.65
N THR A 357 -12.72 3.99 -36.60
CA THR A 357 -12.66 2.57 -37.00
C THR A 357 -12.27 2.45 -38.48
N THR A 358 -10.99 2.31 -38.77
CA THR A 358 -10.53 1.68 -40.00
C THR A 358 -10.99 0.22 -39.97
N PRO A 359 -11.66 -0.29 -41.02
CA PRO A 359 -12.00 -1.70 -41.12
C PRO A 359 -10.72 -2.54 -40.96
N ARG A 360 -10.81 -3.63 -40.18
CA ARG A 360 -9.80 -4.69 -40.23
C ARG A 360 -9.92 -5.30 -41.63
N GLU A 361 -8.90 -5.11 -42.47
CA GLU A 361 -8.70 -5.88 -43.71
C GLU A 361 -8.29 -7.32 -43.40
#